data_AF-A0A7W8HYD6-F1
#
_entry.id   AF-A0A7W8HYD6-F1
#
_cell.length_a   1.000
_cell.length_b   1.000
_cell.length_c   1.000
_cell.angle_alpha   90.00
_cell.angle_beta   90.00
_cell.angle_gamma   90.00
#
_symmetry.space_group_name_H-M   'P 1'
#
loop_
_entity.id
_entity.type
_entity.pdbx_description
1 polymer ?
#
loop_
_entity_poly.entity_id
_entity_poly.type
_entity_poly.pdbx_seq_one_letter_code
_entity_poly.pdbx_strand_id
1 'polypeptide(L)'
;MTRRPRMALAGLALLLTACEGGGDPVEQALREASAAHQAAATETTAETEARSAATAGDQAYVREAIKEHRAAIAKAETTLRETADPALRQMARSTIDARKAEVAALQAWRADSTSSE
;
A
#
# COMPACT_ATOMS: atom_id res chain seq x y z
N MET A 1 -47.53 -20.75 48.33
CA MET A 1 -47.62 -19.38 47.79
C MET A 1 -47.26 -19.43 46.33
N THR A 2 -47.98 -18.94 45.32
CA THR A 2 -49.36 -18.47 45.11
C THR A 2 -49.48 -18.38 43.57
N ARG A 3 -50.68 -18.64 43.05
CA ARG A 3 -50.99 -18.83 41.61
C ARG A 3 -50.78 -17.56 40.75
N ARG A 4 -50.36 -17.81 39.48
CA ARG A 4 -50.62 -17.21 38.13
C ARG A 4 -51.59 -16.00 38.05
N PRO A 5 -51.71 -15.17 36.96
CA PRO A 5 -51.54 -15.52 35.53
C PRO A 5 -51.29 -14.35 34.50
N ARG A 6 -51.41 -14.70 33.19
CA ARG A 6 -51.89 -13.94 32.01
C ARG A 6 -50.86 -13.30 31.07
N MET A 7 -50.73 -13.94 29.90
CA MET A 7 -50.51 -13.28 28.61
C MET A 7 -51.39 -12.04 28.49
N ALA A 8 -50.80 -10.95 28.00
CA ALA A 8 -51.50 -9.91 27.27
C ALA A 8 -50.71 -9.62 26.00
N LEU A 9 -51.28 -10.04 24.86
CA LEU A 9 -51.00 -9.40 23.58
C LEU A 9 -51.51 -7.96 23.64
N ALA A 10 -50.66 -6.99 23.33
CA ALA A 10 -51.00 -5.66 22.81
C ALA A 10 -49.67 -4.93 22.55
N GLY A 11 -49.33 -4.34 21.41
CA GLY A 11 -49.93 -4.26 20.08
C GLY A 11 -48.86 -3.56 19.26
N LEU A 12 -48.27 -4.24 18.28
CA LEU A 12 -47.26 -3.65 17.42
C LEU A 12 -47.97 -2.88 16.30
N ALA A 13 -48.35 -1.64 16.58
CA ALA A 13 -48.80 -0.69 15.56
C ALA A 13 -47.57 0.10 15.07
N LEU A 14 -46.80 -0.50 14.16
CA LEU A 14 -45.82 0.21 13.33
C LEU A 14 -46.55 0.71 12.08
N LEU A 15 -47.09 1.92 12.16
CA LEU A 15 -47.52 2.68 10.99
C LEU A 15 -46.85 4.05 11.03
N LEU A 16 -45.78 4.18 10.25
CA LEU A 16 -45.41 5.39 9.52
C LEU A 16 -44.55 4.95 8.35
N THR A 17 -45.24 4.76 7.22
CA THR A 17 -44.73 4.65 5.86
C THR A 17 -43.73 5.79 5.62
N ALA A 18 -42.45 5.48 5.73
CA ALA A 18 -41.38 6.40 5.35
C ALA A 18 -41.28 6.37 3.81
N CYS A 19 -41.86 7.39 3.18
CA CYS A 19 -41.71 7.75 1.77
C CYS A 19 -41.62 6.56 0.79
N GLU A 20 -42.78 6.05 0.40
CA GLU A 20 -42.94 5.36 -0.88
C GLU A 20 -42.73 6.41 -1.99
N GLY A 21 -41.46 6.63 -2.35
CA GLY A 21 -41.12 7.39 -3.54
C GLY A 21 -41.58 6.58 -4.74
N GLY A 22 -42.81 6.84 -5.22
CA GLY A 22 -43.27 6.39 -6.53
C GLY A 22 -42.45 7.05 -7.63
N GLY A 23 -41.19 6.63 -7.78
CA GLY A 23 -40.35 6.94 -8.91
C GLY A 23 -40.59 5.92 -10.00
N ASP A 24 -40.55 6.36 -11.26
CA ASP A 24 -40.56 5.45 -12.41
C ASP A 24 -39.54 4.31 -12.16
N PRO A 25 -39.91 3.04 -12.37
CA PRO A 25 -39.00 1.92 -12.14
C PRO A 25 -37.73 2.03 -13.00
N VAL A 26 -37.81 2.77 -14.11
CA VAL A 26 -36.68 3.13 -14.97
C VAL A 26 -35.73 4.11 -14.28
N GLU A 27 -36.25 5.16 -13.62
CA GLU A 27 -35.43 6.13 -12.87
C GLU A 27 -34.75 5.48 -11.66
N GLN A 28 -35.43 4.54 -10.99
CA GLN A 28 -34.82 3.78 -9.91
C GLN A 28 -33.67 2.89 -10.42
N ALA A 29 -33.89 2.15 -11.51
CA ALA A 29 -32.85 1.33 -12.13
C ALA A 29 -31.64 2.17 -12.61
N LEU A 30 -31.88 3.37 -13.14
CA LEU A 30 -30.82 4.30 -13.54
C LEU A 30 -29.98 4.77 -12.34
N ARG A 31 -30.60 5.06 -11.20
CA ARG A 31 -29.87 5.43 -9.97
C ARG A 31 -29.06 4.27 -9.40
N GLU A 32 -29.63 3.06 -9.39
CA GLU A 32 -28.92 1.85 -8.93
C GLU A 32 -27.73 1.53 -9.84
N ALA A 33 -27.90 1.62 -11.16
CA ALA A 33 -26.82 1.47 -12.12
C ALA A 33 -25.74 2.54 -11.92
N SER A 34 -26.12 3.81 -11.74
CA SER A 34 -25.18 4.89 -11.44
C SER A 34 -24.42 4.65 -10.14
N ALA A 35 -25.10 4.19 -9.08
CA ALA A 35 -24.48 3.88 -7.79
C ALA A 35 -23.50 2.72 -7.91
N ALA A 36 -23.85 1.66 -8.65
CA ALA A 36 -22.97 0.53 -8.92
C ALA A 36 -21.73 0.95 -9.75
N HIS A 37 -21.92 1.79 -10.78
CA HIS A 37 -20.82 2.34 -11.56
C HIS A 37 -19.93 3.27 -10.74
N GLN A 38 -20.49 4.10 -9.87
CA GLN A 38 -19.73 4.96 -8.97
C GLN A 38 -18.93 4.13 -7.95
N ALA A 39 -19.53 3.07 -7.38
CA ALA A 39 -18.83 2.15 -6.49
C ALA A 39 -17.63 1.50 -7.19
N ALA A 40 -17.84 0.91 -8.37
CA ALA A 40 -16.76 0.30 -9.16
C ALA A 40 -15.66 1.30 -9.56
N ALA A 41 -16.03 2.54 -9.89
CA ALA A 41 -15.08 3.60 -10.20
C ALA A 41 -14.25 4.00 -8.97
N THR A 42 -14.87 4.09 -7.79
CA THR A 42 -14.16 4.39 -6.53
C THR A 42 -13.22 3.25 -6.12
N GLU A 43 -13.62 2.00 -6.29
CA GLU A 43 -12.77 0.84 -6.01
C GLU A 43 -11.54 0.80 -6.93
N THR A 44 -11.75 0.99 -8.23
CA THR A 44 -10.67 1.00 -9.23
C THR A 44 -9.69 2.17 -9.01
N THR A 45 -10.22 3.34 -8.65
CA THR A 45 -9.40 4.53 -8.37
C THR A 45 -8.57 4.32 -7.10
N ALA A 46 -9.19 3.83 -6.02
CA ALA A 46 -8.49 3.56 -4.77
C ALA A 46 -7.39 2.49 -4.92
N GLU A 47 -7.64 1.42 -5.69
CA GLU A 47 -6.61 0.40 -5.98
C GLU A 47 -5.45 0.99 -6.79
N THR A 48 -5.75 1.82 -7.79
CA THR A 48 -4.74 2.47 -8.62
C THR A 48 -3.90 3.47 -7.82
N GLU A 49 -4.53 4.25 -6.93
CA GLU A 49 -3.86 5.15 -5.99
C GLU A 49 -3.00 4.39 -4.99
N ALA A 50 -3.48 3.27 -4.45
CA ALA A 50 -2.70 2.43 -3.55
C ALA A 50 -1.47 1.84 -4.26
N ARG A 51 -1.62 1.36 -5.50
CA ARG A 51 -0.51 0.83 -6.31
C ARG A 51 0.51 1.90 -6.67
N SER A 52 0.06 3.10 -7.03
CA SER A 52 0.96 4.22 -7.35
C SER A 52 1.71 4.70 -6.09
N ALA A 53 1.04 4.77 -4.95
CA ALA A 53 1.66 5.08 -3.67
C ALA A 53 2.70 4.02 -3.26
N ALA A 54 2.41 2.74 -3.45
CA ALA A 54 3.36 1.64 -3.20
C ALA A 54 4.59 1.77 -4.11
N THR A 55 4.39 1.99 -5.41
CA THR A 55 5.48 2.18 -6.38
C THR A 55 6.35 3.39 -6.03
N ALA A 56 5.74 4.52 -5.66
CA ALA A 56 6.45 5.71 -5.21
C ALA A 56 7.26 5.44 -3.92
N GLY A 57 6.70 4.65 -3.00
CA GLY A 57 7.36 4.18 -1.79
C GLY A 57 8.60 3.34 -2.11
N ASP A 58 8.48 2.36 -3.00
CA ASP A 58 9.60 1.51 -3.43
C ASP A 58 10.69 2.33 -4.12
N GLN A 59 10.33 3.28 -4.99
CA GLN A 59 11.31 4.18 -5.61
C GLN A 59 12.04 5.03 -4.57
N ALA A 60 11.35 5.53 -3.54
CA ALA A 60 11.98 6.29 -2.47
C ALA A 60 12.94 5.44 -1.64
N TYR A 61 12.53 4.22 -1.29
CA TYR A 61 13.38 3.25 -0.60
C TYR A 61 14.65 2.96 -1.39
N VAL A 62 14.53 2.64 -2.68
CA VAL A 62 15.69 2.31 -3.52
C VAL A 62 16.64 3.48 -3.69
N ARG A 63 16.14 4.73 -3.79
CA ARG A 63 17.00 5.92 -3.81
C ARG A 63 17.84 6.04 -2.54
N GLU A 64 17.25 5.84 -1.36
CA GLU A 64 17.97 5.95 -0.10
C GLU A 64 18.94 4.78 0.10
N ALA A 65 18.55 3.55 -0.26
CA ALA A 65 19.43 2.37 -0.21
C ALA A 65 20.70 2.57 -1.05
N ILE A 66 20.57 3.09 -2.28
CA ILE A 66 21.74 3.42 -3.12
C ILE A 66 22.66 4.45 -2.45
N LYS A 67 22.09 5.47 -1.81
CA LYS A 67 22.85 6.51 -1.09
C LYS A 67 23.59 5.91 0.11
N GLU A 68 22.94 5.10 0.92
CA GLU A 68 23.55 4.42 2.06
C GLU A 68 24.69 3.48 1.63
N HIS A 69 24.48 2.66 0.60
CA HIS A 69 25.52 1.78 0.07
C HIS A 69 26.73 2.55 -0.47
N ARG A 70 26.51 3.67 -1.17
CA ARG A 70 27.61 4.55 -1.62
C ARG A 70 28.41 5.14 -0.45
N ALA A 71 27.72 5.54 0.62
CA ALA A 71 28.39 6.00 1.84
C ALA A 71 29.22 4.88 2.49
N ALA A 72 28.70 3.65 2.52
CA ALA A 72 29.43 2.48 3.02
C ALA A 72 30.68 2.16 2.17
N ILE A 73 30.59 2.28 0.84
CA ILE A 73 31.75 2.13 -0.08
C ILE A 73 32.80 3.19 0.26
N ALA A 74 32.42 4.47 0.34
CA ALA A 74 33.36 5.55 0.64
C ALA A 74 34.07 5.33 1.99
N LYS A 75 33.33 4.86 3.00
CA LYS A 75 33.90 4.52 4.32
C LYS A 75 34.90 3.36 4.22
N ALA A 76 34.55 2.29 3.49
CA ALA A 76 35.44 1.15 3.30
C ALA A 76 36.70 1.52 2.50
N GLU A 77 36.58 2.40 1.49
CA GLU A 77 37.73 2.94 0.76
C GLU A 77 38.66 3.77 1.67
N THR A 78 38.10 4.57 2.59
CA THR A 78 38.87 5.26 3.63
C THR A 78 39.61 4.27 4.52
N THR A 79 38.93 3.23 5.02
CA THR A 79 39.58 2.17 5.81
C THR A 79 40.75 1.54 5.06
N LEU A 80 40.63 1.28 3.75
CA LEU A 80 41.73 0.71 2.94
C LEU A 80 42.95 1.61 2.81
N ARG A 81 42.78 2.93 2.88
CA ARG A 81 43.89 3.89 2.84
C ARG A 81 44.57 4.02 4.21
N GLU A 82 43.81 3.88 5.29
CA GLU A 82 44.28 4.17 6.64
C GLU A 82 44.84 2.94 7.37
N THR A 83 44.39 1.72 7.05
CA THR A 83 44.79 0.52 7.78
C THR A 83 45.86 -0.32 7.07
N ALA A 84 46.82 -0.80 7.86
CA ALA A 84 47.80 -1.83 7.46
C ALA A 84 47.36 -3.26 7.85
N ASP A 85 46.33 -3.41 8.69
CA ASP A 85 45.86 -4.71 9.16
C ASP A 85 45.26 -5.53 8.00
N PRO A 86 45.81 -6.72 7.67
CA PRO A 86 45.34 -7.52 6.55
C PRO A 86 43.89 -7.97 6.68
N ALA A 87 43.39 -8.25 7.88
CA ALA A 87 42.00 -8.66 8.11
C ALA A 87 41.04 -7.49 7.85
N LEU A 88 41.37 -6.29 8.34
CA LEU A 88 40.58 -5.08 8.06
C LEU A 88 40.58 -4.72 6.58
N ARG A 89 41.71 -4.91 5.89
CA ARG A 89 41.81 -4.70 4.43
C ARG A 89 40.95 -5.68 3.65
N GLN A 90 40.92 -6.95 4.05
CA GLN A 90 40.06 -7.96 3.44
C GLN A 90 38.58 -7.62 3.64
N MET A 91 38.19 -7.26 4.86
CA MET A 91 36.82 -6.86 5.19
C MET A 91 36.38 -5.63 4.37
N ALA A 92 37.25 -4.62 4.25
CA ALA A 92 36.95 -3.42 3.47
C ALA A 92 36.81 -3.71 1.97
N ARG A 93 37.67 -4.57 1.38
CA ARG A 93 37.48 -5.04 -0.01
C ARG A 93 36.12 -5.73 -0.19
N SER A 94 35.81 -6.69 0.68
CA SER A 94 34.56 -7.43 0.61
C SER A 94 33.33 -6.51 0.74
N THR A 95 33.42 -5.47 1.57
CA THR A 95 32.36 -4.46 1.71
C THR A 95 32.19 -3.67 0.41
N ILE A 96 33.29 -3.21 -0.19
CA ILE A 96 33.23 -2.46 -1.46
C ILE A 96 32.58 -3.31 -2.55
N ASP A 97 33.00 -4.57 -2.70
CA ASP A 97 32.51 -5.45 -3.75
C ASP A 97 31.02 -5.76 -3.57
N ALA A 98 30.61 -6.11 -2.35
CA ALA A 98 29.21 -6.40 -2.05
C ALA A 98 28.29 -5.17 -2.27
N ARG A 99 28.68 -4.01 -1.71
CA ARG A 99 27.87 -2.78 -1.86
C ARG A 99 27.81 -2.30 -3.31
N LYS A 100 28.87 -2.50 -4.11
CA LYS A 100 28.83 -2.19 -5.55
C LYS A 100 27.85 -3.08 -6.31
N ALA A 101 27.83 -4.38 -6.01
CA ALA A 101 26.89 -5.32 -6.60
C ALA A 101 25.43 -4.96 -6.24
N GLU A 102 25.17 -4.61 -4.97
CA GLU A 102 23.84 -4.18 -4.52
C GLU A 102 23.41 -2.86 -5.18
N VAL A 103 24.30 -1.88 -5.31
CA VAL A 103 24.01 -0.64 -6.07
C VAL A 103 23.64 -0.94 -7.52
N ALA A 104 24.35 -1.85 -8.19
CA ALA A 104 24.06 -2.23 -9.56
C ALA A 104 22.69 -2.91 -9.68
N ALA A 105 22.36 -3.83 -8.76
CA ALA A 105 21.04 -4.49 -8.72
C ALA A 105 19.90 -3.49 -8.50
N LEU A 106 20.07 -2.56 -7.56
CA LEU A 106 19.08 -1.51 -7.27
C LEU A 106 18.92 -0.54 -8.46
N GLN A 107 19.99 -0.23 -9.19
CA GLN A 107 19.93 0.59 -10.40
C GLN A 107 19.22 -0.12 -11.55
N ALA A 108 19.46 -1.43 -11.73
CA ALA A 108 18.76 -2.24 -12.72
C ALA A 108 17.26 -2.29 -12.42
N TRP A 109 16.89 -2.57 -11.17
CA TRP A 109 15.49 -2.53 -10.73
C TRP A 109 14.81 -1.19 -11.06
N ARG A 110 15.50 -0.06 -10.82
CA ARG A 110 14.94 1.26 -11.16
C ARG A 110 14.71 1.44 -12.65
N ALA A 111 15.63 0.96 -13.50
CA ALA A 111 15.49 1.07 -14.95
C ALA A 111 14.34 0.22 -15.48
N ASP A 112 14.17 -0.99 -14.94
CA ASP A 112 13.07 -1.90 -15.28
C ASP A 112 11.71 -1.32 -14.86
N SER A 113 11.63 -0.75 -13.64
CA SER A 113 10.42 -0.10 -13.14
C SER A 113 10.02 1.13 -13.97
N THR A 114 10.98 1.91 -14.48
CA THR A 114 10.69 3.06 -15.36
C THR A 114 10.34 2.68 -16.80
N SER A 115 10.69 1.46 -17.24
CA SER A 115 10.39 0.98 -18.60
C SER A 115 9.01 0.31 -18.70
N SER A 116 8.39 0.03 -17.55
CA SER A 116 7.10 -0.64 -17.43
C SER A 116 5.94 0.35 -17.15
N GLU A 117 6.22 1.65 -17.16
CA GLU A 117 5.27 2.76 -16.94
C GLU A 117 4.92 3.46 -18.26
#